data_AF-U2YSX5-F1
#
_entry.id   AF-U2YSX5-F1
#
_cell.length_a   1.000
_cell.length_b   1.000
_cell.length_c   1.000
_cell.angle_alpha   90.00
_cell.angle_beta   90.00
_cell.angle_gamma   90.00
#
_symmetry.space_group_name_H-M   'P 1'
#
loop_
_entity.id
_entity.type
_entity.pdbx_description
1 polymer ?
#
loop_
_entity_poly.entity_id
_entity_poly.type
_entity_poly.pdbx_seq_one_letter_code
_entity_poly.pdbx_strand_id
1 'polypeptide(L)'
;MSRKRLLSVLTMGLMGLVPFVVAAEPAAAATSVTNHYIDNVSNLLLAVALPLTIIVEGVLFYAIWKFRKADEAKPTQENRRLEITWTAATAVVLLFVGLVAYGAMGSPYVLPSDKDAQHMMEQPDTTVVHVDAYQWSWQFHYQYDGTNFTSSKLVLPAKKQVVLRITSRDVLHSVHIPALGLKKDAFPAKTNYIATEIDSSAVRDKPYILYCAEFCGAGHSNMLADVIVKNRTSYQQWASEQAQQARQSASESSGSSSSGTSNATSSNTTATTPTANATPTTTTTVTNATSSNTTTTTVTNAASSNTTTTTTPTANATPTTTTATTTETAGSDGSTTAGTASSNASEATTTTAASLAAPPAAA
;
A
#
# COMPACT_ATOMS: atom_id res chain seq x y z
N MET A 1 -1.60 -16.31 -51.76
CA MET A 1 -0.68 -15.22 -51.36
C MET A 1 0.76 -15.66 -51.60
N SER A 2 1.45 -14.98 -52.52
CA SER A 2 2.81 -15.31 -52.98
C SER A 2 3.82 -15.34 -51.83
N ARG A 3 4.75 -16.30 -51.84
CA ARG A 3 5.85 -16.47 -50.87
C ARG A 3 6.60 -15.17 -50.55
N LYS A 4 6.61 -14.20 -51.48
CA LYS A 4 7.20 -12.86 -51.31
C LYS A 4 6.46 -11.98 -50.29
N ARG A 5 5.13 -12.11 -50.15
CA ARG A 5 4.35 -11.37 -49.13
C ARG A 5 4.51 -11.99 -47.74
N LEU A 6 4.74 -13.30 -47.66
CA LEU A 6 4.99 -14.00 -46.41
C LEU A 6 6.37 -13.65 -45.85
N LEU A 7 7.40 -13.55 -46.70
CA LEU A 7 8.70 -13.03 -46.28
C LEU A 7 8.60 -11.58 -45.78
N SER A 8 7.81 -10.73 -46.44
CA SER A 8 7.62 -9.33 -46.02
C SER A 8 6.93 -9.19 -44.66
N VAL A 9 5.98 -10.06 -44.33
CA VAL A 9 5.29 -10.06 -43.02
C VAL A 9 6.18 -10.71 -41.94
N LEU A 10 6.98 -11.71 -42.30
CA LEU A 10 7.95 -12.32 -41.38
C LEU A 10 9.10 -11.37 -41.07
N THR A 11 9.59 -10.60 -42.05
CA THR A 11 10.59 -9.54 -41.82
C THR A 11 10.00 -8.36 -41.05
N MET A 12 8.71 -8.07 -41.19
CA MET A 12 8.02 -6.99 -40.46
C MET A 12 7.64 -7.41 -39.03
N GLY A 13 7.36 -8.71 -38.79
CA GLY A 13 7.18 -9.29 -37.45
C GLY A 13 8.49 -9.54 -36.71
N LEU A 14 9.57 -9.88 -37.42
CA LEU A 14 10.92 -10.04 -36.87
C LEU A 14 11.61 -8.69 -36.65
N MET A 15 11.38 -7.68 -37.50
CA MET A 15 11.79 -6.28 -37.22
C MET A 15 10.97 -5.65 -36.08
N GLY A 16 9.75 -6.11 -35.82
CA GLY A 16 8.95 -5.65 -34.67
C GLY A 16 9.44 -6.18 -33.32
N LEU A 17 10.29 -7.23 -33.31
CA LEU A 17 10.83 -7.86 -32.09
C LEU A 17 12.30 -7.48 -31.80
N VAL A 18 12.93 -6.66 -32.64
CA VAL A 18 14.31 -6.18 -32.46
C VAL A 18 14.35 -4.71 -32.93
N PRO A 19 13.84 -3.74 -32.13
CA PRO A 19 14.47 -3.38 -30.87
C PRO A 19 13.45 -2.98 -29.78
N PHE A 20 13.10 -3.90 -28.88
CA PHE A 20 12.64 -3.50 -27.53
C PHE A 20 13.62 -3.99 -26.45
N VAL A 21 14.89 -4.15 -26.84
CA VAL A 21 16.03 -4.40 -25.95
C VAL A 21 16.91 -3.14 -25.83
N VAL A 22 16.49 -2.00 -26.41
CA VAL A 22 17.16 -0.70 -26.25
C VAL A 22 16.28 0.25 -25.45
N ALA A 23 16.13 -0.09 -24.17
CA ALA A 23 16.13 0.84 -23.05
C ALA A 23 16.39 0.02 -21.78
N ALA A 24 17.41 -0.85 -21.80
CA ALA A 24 18.20 -1.00 -20.59
C ALA A 24 18.88 0.36 -20.42
N GLU A 25 18.17 1.33 -19.85
CA GLU A 25 18.82 2.45 -19.20
C GLU A 25 19.92 1.80 -18.35
N PRO A 26 21.19 2.25 -18.47
CA PRO A 26 22.24 1.70 -17.65
C PRO A 26 21.70 1.82 -16.24
N ALA A 27 21.57 0.69 -15.53
CA ALA A 27 21.02 0.59 -14.18
C ALA A 27 21.25 1.92 -13.49
N ALA A 28 20.21 2.77 -13.44
CA ALA A 28 20.35 4.12 -12.92
C ALA A 28 20.98 3.88 -11.55
N ALA A 29 22.24 4.35 -11.36
CA ALA A 29 23.05 3.96 -10.22
C ALA A 29 22.14 3.97 -8.99
N ALA A 30 21.94 2.79 -8.39
CA ALA A 30 20.77 2.58 -7.56
C ALA A 30 20.71 3.70 -6.52
N THR A 31 19.68 4.52 -6.64
CA THR A 31 19.53 5.78 -5.90
C THR A 31 19.29 5.53 -4.40
N SER A 32 18.92 4.30 -4.05
CA SER A 32 18.86 3.79 -2.69
C SER A 32 19.26 2.31 -2.64
N VAL A 33 19.62 1.85 -1.43
CA VAL A 33 19.87 0.43 -1.17
C VAL A 33 18.64 -0.43 -1.48
N THR A 34 17.44 0.07 -1.16
CA THR A 34 16.18 -0.62 -1.46
C THR A 34 16.00 -0.81 -2.97
N ASN A 35 16.26 0.23 -3.77
CA ASN A 35 16.13 0.16 -5.21
C ASN A 35 17.10 -0.87 -5.82
N HIS A 36 18.34 -0.94 -5.30
CA HIS A 36 19.32 -1.93 -5.74
C HIS A 36 18.83 -3.38 -5.58
N TYR A 37 18.21 -3.72 -4.44
CA TYR A 37 17.66 -5.06 -4.22
C TYR A 37 16.51 -5.36 -5.20
N ILE A 38 15.62 -4.39 -5.41
CA ILE A 38 14.46 -4.54 -6.30
C ILE A 38 14.93 -4.72 -7.75
N ASP A 39 15.83 -3.87 -8.24
CA ASP A 39 16.32 -3.90 -9.61
C ASP A 39 17.05 -5.21 -9.91
N ASN A 40 17.86 -5.71 -8.97
CA ASN A 40 18.58 -6.98 -9.16
C ASN A 40 17.63 -8.18 -9.29
N VAL A 41 16.63 -8.27 -8.41
CA VAL A 41 15.62 -9.34 -8.50
C VAL A 41 14.82 -9.19 -9.78
N SER A 42 14.35 -7.97 -10.09
CA SER A 42 13.58 -7.69 -11.31
C SER A 42 14.34 -8.10 -12.57
N ASN A 43 15.60 -7.68 -12.71
CA ASN A 43 16.44 -8.01 -13.86
C ASN A 43 16.73 -9.51 -13.97
N LEU A 44 16.97 -10.18 -12.83
CA LEU A 44 17.16 -11.63 -12.82
C LEU A 44 15.89 -12.39 -13.23
N LEU A 45 14.73 -11.99 -12.70
CA LEU A 45 13.44 -12.59 -13.07
C LEU A 45 13.12 -12.33 -14.54
N LEU A 46 13.40 -11.13 -15.05
CA LEU A 46 13.24 -10.78 -16.46
C LEU A 46 14.15 -11.63 -17.36
N ALA A 47 15.40 -11.84 -16.96
CA ALA A 47 16.36 -12.68 -17.69
C ALA A 47 15.90 -14.14 -17.80
N VAL A 48 15.19 -14.66 -16.79
CA VAL A 48 14.58 -16.01 -16.82
C VAL A 48 13.26 -16.02 -17.61
N ALA A 49 12.43 -14.98 -17.45
CA ALA A 49 11.12 -14.90 -18.10
C ALA A 49 11.22 -14.71 -19.62
N LEU A 50 12.22 -13.96 -20.10
CA LEU A 50 12.40 -13.67 -21.52
C LEU A 50 12.55 -14.93 -22.40
N PRO A 51 13.48 -15.87 -22.13
CA PRO A 51 13.60 -17.09 -22.94
C PRO A 51 12.36 -17.98 -22.85
N LEU A 52 11.72 -18.07 -21.67
CA LEU A 52 10.46 -18.83 -21.51
C LEU A 52 9.34 -18.24 -22.38
N THR A 53 9.22 -16.91 -22.38
CA THR A 53 8.26 -16.18 -23.22
C THR A 53 8.54 -16.43 -24.70
N ILE A 54 9.80 -16.35 -25.14
CA ILE A 54 10.18 -16.63 -26.52
C ILE A 54 9.86 -18.08 -26.93
N ILE A 55 10.05 -19.05 -26.03
CA ILE A 55 9.70 -20.45 -26.29
C ILE A 55 8.19 -20.61 -26.46
N VAL A 56 7.39 -20.07 -25.52
CA VAL A 56 5.93 -20.16 -25.56
C VAL A 56 5.37 -19.47 -26.81
N GLU A 57 5.79 -18.23 -27.07
CA GLU A 57 5.38 -17.47 -28.25
C GLU A 57 5.87 -18.12 -29.54
N GLY A 58 7.07 -18.71 -29.54
CA GLY A 58 7.61 -19.45 -30.68
C GLY A 58 6.77 -20.68 -31.02
N VAL A 59 6.36 -21.47 -30.00
CA VAL A 59 5.48 -22.62 -30.18
C VAL A 59 4.09 -22.18 -30.65
N LEU A 60 3.54 -21.11 -30.09
CA LEU A 60 2.25 -20.56 -30.49
C LEU A 60 2.28 -20.05 -31.94
N PHE A 61 3.30 -19.28 -32.31
CA PHE A 61 3.52 -18.80 -33.66
C PHE A 61 3.70 -19.95 -34.65
N TYR A 62 4.50 -20.95 -34.27
CA TYR A 62 4.66 -22.17 -35.06
C TYR A 62 3.32 -22.87 -35.26
N ALA A 63 2.52 -23.03 -34.21
CA ALA A 63 1.22 -23.68 -34.29
C ALA A 63 0.26 -22.91 -35.21
N ILE A 64 0.15 -21.60 -35.03
CA ILE A 64 -0.66 -20.73 -35.90
C ILE A 64 -0.20 -20.86 -37.35
N TRP A 65 1.09 -20.74 -37.62
CA TRP A 65 1.62 -20.78 -38.99
C TRP A 65 1.46 -22.16 -39.65
N LYS A 66 1.80 -23.23 -38.93
CA LYS A 66 1.81 -24.61 -39.42
C LYS A 66 0.39 -25.16 -39.60
N PHE A 67 -0.53 -24.85 -38.69
CA PHE A 67 -1.87 -25.43 -38.66
C PHE A 67 -2.99 -24.49 -39.12
N ARG A 68 -2.68 -23.29 -39.64
CA ARG A 68 -3.66 -22.30 -40.16
C ARG A 68 -4.72 -22.83 -41.14
N LYS A 69 -4.44 -23.91 -41.87
CA LYS A 69 -5.33 -24.48 -42.90
C LYS A 69 -5.82 -25.88 -42.55
N ALA A 70 -5.83 -26.23 -41.28
CA ALA A 70 -6.27 -27.53 -40.82
C ALA A 70 -7.82 -27.56 -40.76
N ASP A 71 -8.46 -27.83 -41.90
CA ASP A 71 -9.92 -27.90 -42.01
C ASP A 71 -10.51 -29.17 -41.36
N GLU A 72 -9.70 -30.22 -41.18
CA GLU A 72 -10.06 -31.48 -40.48
C GLU A 72 -9.04 -31.81 -39.38
N ALA A 73 -9.10 -31.09 -38.26
CA ALA A 73 -8.23 -31.35 -37.10
C ALA A 73 -8.62 -32.65 -36.39
N LYS A 74 -7.67 -33.57 -36.23
CA LYS A 74 -7.85 -34.80 -35.43
C LYS A 74 -7.75 -34.48 -33.92
N PRO A 75 -8.48 -35.19 -33.05
CA PRO A 75 -8.36 -35.04 -31.61
C PRO A 75 -6.92 -35.28 -31.14
N THR A 76 -6.39 -34.37 -30.32
CA THR A 76 -5.09 -34.52 -29.67
C THR A 76 -5.11 -35.71 -28.72
N GLN A 77 -4.07 -36.55 -28.75
CA GLN A 77 -3.93 -37.67 -27.82
C GLN A 77 -3.23 -37.21 -26.54
N GLU A 78 -3.62 -37.78 -25.39
CA GLU A 78 -2.93 -37.55 -24.11
C GLU A 78 -1.48 -38.03 -24.22
N ASN A 79 -0.56 -37.26 -23.64
CA ASN A 79 0.83 -37.68 -23.50
C ASN A 79 1.29 -37.42 -22.06
N ARG A 80 1.05 -38.40 -21.18
CA ARG A 80 1.44 -38.34 -19.78
C ARG A 80 2.92 -37.98 -19.56
N ARG A 81 3.83 -38.41 -20.43
CA ARG A 81 5.26 -38.07 -20.29
C ARG A 81 5.48 -36.58 -20.47
N LEU A 82 4.87 -35.98 -21.50
CA LEU A 82 4.92 -34.55 -21.73
C LEU A 82 4.28 -33.79 -20.55
N GLU A 83 3.14 -34.26 -20.07
CA GLU A 83 2.41 -33.66 -18.95
C GLU A 83 3.15 -33.74 -17.60
N ILE A 84 3.97 -34.76 -17.39
CA ILE A 84 4.84 -34.83 -16.22
C ILE A 84 6.03 -33.90 -16.41
N THR A 85 6.66 -33.91 -17.59
CA THR A 85 7.86 -33.11 -17.87
C THR A 85 7.61 -31.62 -17.73
N TRP A 86 6.56 -31.06 -18.34
CA TRP A 86 6.30 -29.62 -18.25
C TRP A 86 5.90 -29.16 -16.84
N THR A 87 5.24 -30.03 -16.05
CA THR A 87 4.79 -29.74 -14.69
C THR A 87 5.98 -29.73 -13.75
N ALA A 88 6.87 -30.73 -13.89
CA ALA A 88 8.13 -30.77 -13.17
C ALA A 88 9.02 -29.58 -13.53
N ALA A 89 9.12 -29.22 -14.82
CA ALA A 89 9.87 -28.04 -15.26
C ALA A 89 9.33 -26.74 -14.64
N THR A 90 8.00 -26.53 -14.66
CA THR A 90 7.37 -25.37 -14.01
C THR A 90 7.62 -25.36 -12.51
N ALA A 91 7.50 -26.50 -11.83
CA ALA A 91 7.76 -26.59 -10.39
C ALA A 91 9.21 -26.20 -10.03
N VAL A 92 10.19 -26.65 -10.83
CA VAL A 92 11.61 -26.29 -10.64
C VAL A 92 11.83 -24.79 -10.84
N VAL A 93 11.24 -24.20 -11.89
CA VAL A 93 11.35 -22.75 -12.14
C VAL A 93 10.73 -21.95 -10.99
N LEU A 94 9.54 -22.34 -10.51
CA LEU A 94 8.89 -21.66 -9.39
C LEU A 94 9.68 -21.80 -8.08
N LEU A 95 10.28 -22.97 -7.82
CA LEU A 95 11.16 -23.16 -6.67
C LEU A 95 12.37 -22.23 -6.73
N PHE A 96 13.01 -22.13 -7.90
CA PHE A 96 14.14 -21.21 -8.10
C PHE A 96 13.73 -19.75 -7.87
N VAL A 97 12.64 -19.30 -8.48
CA VAL A 97 12.10 -17.94 -8.31
C VAL A 97 11.78 -17.65 -6.84
N GLY A 98 11.15 -18.61 -6.15
CA GLY A 98 10.81 -18.49 -4.73
C GLY A 98 12.03 -18.32 -3.83
N LEU A 99 13.09 -19.09 -4.06
CA LEU A 99 14.34 -18.99 -3.28
C LEU A 99 15.04 -17.64 -3.47
N VAL A 100 15.12 -17.16 -4.71
CA VAL A 100 15.69 -15.84 -5.04
C VAL A 100 14.88 -14.72 -4.39
N ALA A 101 13.55 -14.75 -4.54
CA ALA A 101 12.67 -13.73 -3.97
C ALA A 101 12.73 -13.72 -2.44
N TYR A 102 12.76 -14.90 -1.80
CA TYR A 102 12.91 -15.01 -0.35
C TYR A 102 14.22 -14.37 0.14
N GLY A 103 15.34 -14.61 -0.55
CA GLY A 103 16.64 -14.01 -0.21
C GLY A 103 16.61 -12.47 -0.23
N ALA A 104 15.92 -11.87 -1.21
CA ALA A 104 15.78 -10.42 -1.28
C ALA A 104 14.82 -9.85 -0.23
N MET A 105 13.69 -10.53 0.00
CA MET A 105 12.71 -10.15 1.02
C MET A 105 13.25 -10.26 2.45
N GLY A 106 14.23 -11.13 2.70
CA GLY A 106 14.93 -11.22 3.98
C GLY A 106 15.78 -10.00 4.34
N SER A 107 15.96 -9.05 3.42
CA SER A 107 16.68 -7.81 3.69
C SER A 107 15.82 -6.83 4.50
N PRO A 108 16.34 -6.26 5.61
CA PRO A 108 15.61 -5.25 6.39
C PRO A 108 15.38 -3.95 5.61
N TYR A 109 16.06 -3.76 4.46
CA TYR A 109 15.83 -2.63 3.57
C TYR A 109 14.68 -2.82 2.58
N VAL A 110 14.18 -4.05 2.43
CA VAL A 110 13.06 -4.39 1.53
C VAL A 110 11.78 -4.61 2.34
N LEU A 111 11.86 -5.44 3.38
CA LEU A 111 10.74 -5.71 4.29
C LEU A 111 11.20 -5.59 5.76
N PRO A 112 11.42 -4.35 6.28
CA PRO A 112 11.76 -4.17 7.68
C PRO A 112 10.63 -4.69 8.57
N SER A 113 10.99 -5.51 9.58
CA SER A 113 10.10 -5.77 10.70
C SER A 113 10.05 -4.55 11.63
N ASP A 114 9.07 -4.50 12.53
CA ASP A 114 9.00 -3.46 13.55
C ASP A 114 10.28 -3.42 14.40
N LYS A 115 10.84 -4.59 14.73
CA LYS A 115 12.09 -4.69 15.50
C LYS A 115 13.28 -4.14 14.73
N ASP A 116 13.39 -4.45 13.45
CA ASP A 116 14.47 -3.93 12.59
C ASP A 116 14.39 -2.41 12.51
N ALA A 117 13.19 -1.87 12.28
CA ALA A 117 12.98 -0.44 12.19
C ALA A 117 13.33 0.28 13.51
N GLN A 118 12.91 -0.24 14.66
CA GLN A 118 13.28 0.32 15.96
C GLN A 118 14.80 0.31 16.17
N HIS A 119 15.44 -0.83 15.93
CA HIS A 119 16.90 -0.95 16.04
C HIS A 119 17.65 0.02 15.11
N MET A 120 17.15 0.24 13.89
CA MET A 120 17.72 1.22 12.96
C MET A 120 17.52 2.66 13.45
N MET A 121 16.37 2.98 14.05
CA MET A 121 16.07 4.31 14.60
C MET A 121 16.93 4.66 15.82
N GLU A 122 17.36 3.67 16.60
CA GLU A 122 18.25 3.86 17.77
C GLU A 122 19.69 4.19 17.38
N GLN A 123 20.07 3.96 16.13
CA GLN A 123 21.43 4.28 15.66
C GLN A 123 21.66 5.80 15.61
N PRO A 124 22.81 6.29 16.10
CA PRO A 124 23.05 7.73 16.28
C PRO A 124 23.13 8.52 14.96
N ASP A 125 23.38 7.86 13.83
CA ASP A 125 23.41 8.47 12.50
C ASP A 125 22.21 8.06 11.64
N THR A 126 21.05 7.83 12.25
CA THR A 126 19.78 7.62 11.54
C THR A 126 18.97 8.93 11.49
N THR A 127 18.34 9.17 10.35
CA THR A 127 17.34 10.23 10.18
C THR A 127 15.95 9.61 10.20
N VAL A 128 15.16 9.99 11.20
CA VAL A 128 13.77 9.52 11.32
C VAL A 128 12.84 10.62 10.84
N VAL A 129 11.95 10.29 9.91
CA VAL A 129 10.91 11.20 9.42
C VAL A 129 9.55 10.56 9.66
N HIS A 130 8.65 11.25 10.36
CA HIS A 130 7.27 10.79 10.46
C HIS A 130 6.47 11.31 9.27
N VAL A 131 5.77 10.40 8.60
CA VAL A 131 4.98 10.67 7.41
C VAL A 131 3.51 10.49 7.76
N ASP A 132 2.79 11.60 7.80
CA ASP A 132 1.35 11.63 8.00
C ASP A 132 0.65 11.81 6.65
N ALA A 133 -0.10 10.78 6.25
CA ALA A 133 -1.01 10.85 5.11
C ALA A 133 -2.40 11.29 5.57
N TYR A 134 -3.05 12.14 4.77
CA TYR A 134 -4.45 12.53 4.94
C TYR A 134 -5.03 12.97 3.60
N GLN A 135 -6.35 13.01 3.46
CA GLN A 135 -7.03 13.44 2.24
C GLN A 135 -6.77 14.93 1.99
N TRP A 136 -6.08 15.35 0.92
CA TRP A 136 -5.26 14.60 -0.05
C TRP A 136 -3.86 15.23 -0.12
N SER A 137 -3.11 15.12 0.98
CA SER A 137 -1.82 15.75 1.17
C SER A 137 -0.94 14.94 2.14
N TRP A 138 0.31 15.35 2.23
CA TRP A 138 1.34 14.73 3.05
C TRP A 138 1.88 15.76 4.03
N GLN A 139 2.09 15.35 5.28
CA GLN A 139 2.84 16.14 6.25
C GLN A 139 4.04 15.33 6.73
N PHE A 140 5.22 15.93 6.64
CA PHE A 140 6.46 15.34 7.11
C PHE A 140 6.87 16.02 8.40
N HIS A 141 7.09 15.25 9.45
CA HIS A 141 7.55 15.75 10.74
C HIS A 141 9.00 15.36 10.97
N TYR A 142 9.78 16.34 11.39
CA TYR A 142 11.20 16.23 11.64
C TYR A 142 11.50 16.66 13.07
N GLN A 143 12.60 16.11 13.60
CA GLN A 143 13.22 16.58 14.82
C GLN A 143 14.67 16.93 14.52
N TYR A 144 15.09 18.12 14.94
CA TYR A 144 16.48 18.55 14.87
C TYR A 144 16.83 19.28 16.17
N ASP A 145 17.86 18.79 16.87
CA ASP A 145 18.37 19.43 18.10
C ASP A 145 17.24 19.75 19.11
N GLY A 146 16.47 18.71 19.45
CA GLY A 146 15.33 18.79 20.38
C GLY A 146 14.12 19.57 19.87
N THR A 147 14.18 20.14 18.67
CA THR A 147 13.11 20.98 18.10
C THR A 147 12.35 20.22 17.04
N ASN A 148 11.02 20.18 17.18
CA ASN A 148 10.14 19.59 16.19
C ASN A 148 9.69 20.65 15.18
N PHE A 149 9.66 20.28 13.90
CA PHE A 149 9.11 21.11 12.83
C PHE A 149 8.46 20.23 11.77
N THR A 150 7.68 20.86 10.89
CA THR A 150 6.97 20.15 9.81
C THR A 150 7.32 20.73 8.45
N SER A 151 7.15 19.92 7.42
CA SER A 151 7.36 20.30 6.01
C SER A 151 6.28 19.67 5.14
N SER A 152 5.90 20.36 4.05
CA SER A 152 5.07 19.83 2.96
C SER A 152 5.87 19.09 1.90
N LYS A 153 7.21 19.15 1.98
CA LYS A 153 8.15 18.43 1.10
C LYS A 153 8.96 17.43 1.91
N LEU A 154 9.20 16.25 1.37
CA LEU A 154 10.02 15.23 1.99
C LEU A 154 11.49 15.51 1.67
N VAL A 155 12.23 16.09 2.61
CA VAL A 155 13.67 16.31 2.47
C VAL A 155 14.43 15.16 3.14
N LEU A 156 15.37 14.56 2.43
CA LEU A 156 16.16 13.40 2.86
C LEU A 156 17.68 13.65 2.71
N PRO A 157 18.52 13.14 3.63
CA PRO A 157 19.97 13.16 3.49
C PRO A 157 20.48 11.98 2.64
N ALA A 158 21.42 12.24 1.74
CA ALA A 158 22.21 11.20 1.08
C ALA A 158 23.33 10.66 2.01
N LYS A 159 23.77 9.43 1.75
CA LYS A 159 24.80 8.68 2.49
C LYS A 159 24.52 8.59 3.99
N LYS A 160 23.24 8.40 4.33
CA LYS A 160 22.78 8.28 5.71
C LYS A 160 21.58 7.35 5.77
N GLN A 161 21.48 6.59 6.86
CA GLN A 161 20.31 5.77 7.14
C GLN A 161 19.08 6.67 7.32
N VAL A 162 18.01 6.36 6.60
CA VAL A 162 16.71 7.00 6.72
C VAL A 162 15.68 5.96 7.16
N VAL A 163 14.82 6.34 8.10
CA VAL A 163 13.63 5.58 8.48
C VAL A 163 12.41 6.48 8.35
N LEU A 164 11.47 6.10 7.48
CA LEU A 164 10.17 6.74 7.34
C LEU A 164 9.16 5.99 8.20
N ARG A 165 8.56 6.68 9.18
CA ARG A 165 7.48 6.17 10.02
C ARG A 165 6.15 6.62 9.44
N ILE A 166 5.44 5.73 8.77
CA ILE A 166 4.33 6.05 7.90
C ILE A 166 3.01 5.68 8.59
N THR A 167 2.11 6.65 8.71
CA THR A 167 0.75 6.46 9.26
C THR A 167 -0.26 7.28 8.45
N SER A 168 -1.54 6.99 8.63
CA SER A 168 -2.63 7.79 8.10
C SER A 168 -3.47 8.40 9.22
N ARG A 169 -4.05 9.57 8.96
CA ARG A 169 -5.02 10.23 9.84
C ARG A 169 -6.47 9.87 9.51
N ASP A 170 -6.73 9.31 8.33
CA ASP A 170 -8.10 9.06 7.83
C ASP A 170 -8.29 7.69 7.16
N VAL A 171 -8.00 7.55 5.87
CA VAL A 171 -8.20 6.34 5.06
C VAL A 171 -6.86 5.70 4.71
N LEU A 172 -6.86 4.59 4.00
CA LEU A 172 -5.62 4.01 3.49
C LEU A 172 -5.00 4.95 2.43
N HIS A 173 -3.69 5.13 2.54
CA HIS A 173 -2.86 5.75 1.50
C HIS A 173 -1.64 4.87 1.27
N SER A 174 -0.78 5.22 0.32
CA SER A 174 0.51 4.53 0.16
C SER A 174 1.57 5.50 -0.30
N VAL A 175 2.63 5.62 0.50
CA VAL A 175 3.82 6.39 0.13
C VAL A 175 4.50 5.63 -1.00
N HIS A 176 4.65 6.26 -2.17
CA HIS A 176 5.45 5.67 -3.24
C HIS A 176 6.38 6.71 -3.90
N ILE A 177 7.67 6.39 -3.90
CA ILE A 177 8.74 7.17 -4.54
C ILE A 177 9.49 6.22 -5.49
N PRO A 178 9.02 6.02 -6.74
CA PRO A 178 9.52 4.96 -7.61
C PRO A 178 11.01 5.08 -7.91
N ALA A 179 11.48 6.30 -8.13
CA ALA A 179 12.88 6.57 -8.43
C ALA A 179 13.83 6.25 -7.27
N LEU A 180 13.32 5.97 -6.06
CA LEU A 180 14.08 5.51 -4.89
C LEU A 180 13.70 4.06 -4.50
N GLY A 181 12.82 3.39 -5.25
CA GLY A 181 12.33 2.05 -4.92
C GLY A 181 11.50 1.97 -3.64
N LEU A 182 10.97 3.09 -3.14
CA LEU A 182 10.29 3.14 -1.84
C LEU A 182 8.79 3.01 -2.04
N LYS A 183 8.17 2.02 -1.40
CA LYS A 183 6.71 1.87 -1.34
C LYS A 183 6.26 1.28 -0.01
N LYS A 184 5.31 1.92 0.67
CA LYS A 184 4.67 1.36 1.86
C LYS A 184 3.34 2.05 2.15
N ASP A 185 2.36 1.25 2.54
CA ASP A 185 1.02 1.72 2.83
C ASP A 185 0.97 2.46 4.17
N ALA A 186 0.13 3.48 4.23
CA ALA A 186 -0.18 4.27 5.41
C ALA A 186 -1.55 3.83 5.95
N PHE A 187 -1.56 3.27 7.15
CA PHE A 187 -2.77 2.79 7.81
C PHE A 187 -3.18 3.75 8.93
N PRO A 188 -4.48 3.95 9.15
CA PRO A 188 -4.96 4.56 10.38
C PRO A 188 -4.58 3.69 11.58
N ALA A 189 -4.15 4.33 12.67
CA ALA A 189 -3.80 3.70 13.95
C ALA A 189 -2.68 2.63 13.89
N LYS A 190 -1.92 2.55 12.79
CA LYS A 190 -0.75 1.67 12.67
C LYS A 190 0.39 2.41 11.99
N THR A 191 1.60 2.19 12.49
CA THR A 191 2.82 2.72 11.85
C THR A 191 3.47 1.62 11.04
N ASN A 192 3.65 1.88 9.75
CA ASN A 192 4.52 1.09 8.90
C ASN A 192 5.87 1.79 8.72
N TYR A 193 6.88 1.02 8.33
CA TYR A 193 8.23 1.53 8.18
C TYR A 193 8.75 1.31 6.76
N ILE A 194 9.47 2.31 6.26
CA ILE A 194 10.45 2.16 5.18
C ILE A 194 11.80 2.49 5.79
N ALA A 195 12.79 1.62 5.60
CA ALA A 195 14.15 1.86 6.01
C ALA A 195 15.09 1.70 4.81
N THR A 196 15.94 2.69 4.56
CA THR A 196 16.85 2.69 3.41
C THR A 196 18.03 3.62 3.63
N GLU A 197 19.10 3.41 2.88
CA GLU A 197 20.16 4.41 2.71
C GLU A 197 20.06 4.98 1.29
N ILE A 198 20.08 6.32 1.19
CA ILE A 198 20.01 7.04 -0.08
C ILE A 198 21.43 7.27 -0.61
N ASP A 199 21.70 6.89 -1.86
CA ASP A 199 23.00 7.08 -2.48
C ASP A 199 23.26 8.55 -2.84
N SER A 200 24.54 8.93 -2.93
CA SER A 200 24.93 10.28 -3.38
C SER A 200 24.48 10.61 -4.80
N SER A 201 24.35 9.61 -5.67
CA SER A 201 23.82 9.76 -7.03
C SER A 201 22.34 10.19 -7.05
N ALA A 202 21.63 10.03 -5.93
CA ALA A 202 20.26 10.51 -5.81
C ALA A 202 20.17 12.04 -5.60
N VAL A 203 21.27 12.73 -5.31
CA VAL A 203 21.29 14.20 -5.18
C VAL A 203 21.21 14.83 -6.55
N ARG A 204 20.17 15.64 -6.79
CA ARG A 204 19.94 16.33 -8.06
C ARG A 204 19.09 17.59 -7.87
N ASP A 205 19.09 18.47 -8.86
CA ASP A 205 18.38 19.76 -8.80
C ASP A 205 16.85 19.61 -8.82
N LYS A 206 16.34 18.65 -9.60
CA LYS A 206 14.90 18.41 -9.74
C LYS A 206 14.41 17.47 -8.63
N PRO A 207 13.34 17.82 -7.89
CA PRO A 207 12.80 16.93 -6.87
C PRO A 207 12.37 15.58 -7.49
N TYR A 208 12.36 14.52 -6.68
CA TYR A 208 11.59 13.32 -7.01
C TYR A 208 10.13 13.56 -6.64
N ILE A 209 9.24 12.76 -7.22
CA ILE A 209 7.82 12.82 -6.93
C ILE A 209 7.48 11.68 -6.00
N LEU A 210 6.84 12.01 -4.88
CA LEU A 210 6.05 11.09 -4.08
C LEU A 210 4.61 11.19 -4.57
N TYR A 211 3.97 10.05 -4.83
CA TYR A 211 2.54 9.99 -5.09
C TYR A 211 1.85 8.95 -4.21
N CYS A 212 0.55 9.14 -4.02
CA CYS A 212 -0.29 8.15 -3.37
C CYS A 212 -0.50 6.93 -4.27
N ALA A 213 -0.11 5.74 -3.81
CA ALA A 213 -0.24 4.49 -4.57
C ALA A 213 -1.36 3.55 -4.06
N GLU A 214 -2.27 4.08 -3.23
CA GLU A 214 -3.47 3.41 -2.74
C GLU A 214 -4.68 4.33 -2.94
N PHE A 215 -5.76 3.82 -3.50
CA PHE A 215 -6.90 4.66 -3.85
C PHE A 215 -7.56 5.25 -2.59
N CYS A 216 -7.45 6.57 -2.41
CA CYS A 216 -7.86 7.27 -1.19
C CYS A 216 -8.99 8.29 -1.40
N GLY A 217 -9.71 8.20 -2.53
CA GLY A 217 -10.88 9.03 -2.86
C GLY A 217 -10.63 10.03 -4.01
N ALA A 218 -11.49 11.04 -4.11
CA ALA A 218 -11.58 11.92 -5.28
C ALA A 218 -10.29 12.70 -5.61
N GLY A 219 -9.50 13.07 -4.60
CA GLY A 219 -8.23 13.77 -4.78
C GLY A 219 -7.02 12.85 -4.97
N HIS A 220 -7.20 11.53 -5.08
CA HIS A 220 -6.11 10.54 -5.12
C HIS A 220 -5.03 10.87 -6.17
N SER A 221 -5.42 11.20 -7.40
CA SER A 221 -4.48 11.50 -8.49
C SER A 221 -3.68 12.78 -8.29
N ASN A 222 -4.15 13.70 -7.43
CA ASN A 222 -3.50 14.97 -7.12
C ASN A 222 -2.69 14.92 -5.82
N MET A 223 -2.68 13.79 -5.12
CA MET A 223 -2.01 13.62 -3.83
C MET A 223 -0.50 13.39 -4.01
N LEU A 224 0.20 14.45 -4.42
CA LEU A 224 1.62 14.46 -4.74
C LEU A 224 2.43 15.22 -3.68
N ALA A 225 3.72 14.90 -3.55
CA ALA A 225 4.68 15.68 -2.77
C ALA A 225 6.06 15.70 -3.46
N ASP A 226 6.79 16.80 -3.28
CA ASP A 226 8.20 16.88 -3.68
C ASP A 226 9.07 16.12 -2.68
N VAL A 227 10.00 15.32 -3.19
CA VAL A 227 11.06 14.68 -2.41
C VAL A 227 12.41 15.29 -2.82
N ILE A 228 13.12 15.88 -1.87
CA ILE A 228 14.38 16.58 -2.10
C ILE A 228 15.49 15.81 -1.39
N VAL A 229 16.44 15.28 -2.16
CA VAL A 229 17.63 14.63 -1.60
C VAL A 229 18.76 15.65 -1.52
N LYS A 230 19.32 15.84 -0.33
CA LYS A 230 20.42 16.76 -0.06
C LYS A 230 21.67 15.99 0.36
N ASN A 231 22.84 16.52 0.01
CA ASN A 231 24.09 16.12 0.66
C ASN A 231 24.01 16.35 2.18
N ARG A 232 24.79 15.58 2.95
CA ARG A 232 24.76 15.59 4.43
C ARG A 232 24.84 17.01 5.02
N THR A 233 25.82 17.81 4.59
CA THR A 233 26.01 19.18 5.08
C THR A 233 24.83 20.07 4.76
N SER A 234 24.33 20.03 3.52
CA SER A 234 23.17 20.82 3.08
C SER A 234 21.88 20.40 3.77
N TYR A 235 21.74 19.11 4.10
CA TYR A 235 20.61 18.62 4.90
C TYR A 235 20.67 19.16 6.33
N GLN A 236 21.84 19.12 6.98
CA GLN A 236 22.02 19.65 8.33
C GLN A 236 21.75 21.15 8.40
N GLN A 237 22.25 21.90 7.43
CA GLN A 237 21.96 23.34 7.31
C GLN A 237 20.46 23.59 7.14
N TRP A 238 19.80 22.89 6.22
CA TRP A 238 18.37 23.04 6.02
C TRP A 238 17.59 22.71 7.30
N ALA A 239 17.90 21.60 7.97
CA ALA A 239 17.21 21.19 9.18
C ALA A 239 17.42 22.18 10.34
N SER A 240 18.62 22.75 10.47
CA SER A 240 18.90 23.75 11.50
C SER A 240 18.16 25.06 11.26
N GLU A 241 18.08 25.52 10.01
CA GLU A 241 17.30 26.71 9.62
C GLU A 241 15.81 26.51 9.91
N GLN A 242 15.24 25.34 9.57
CA GLN A 242 13.83 25.03 9.88
C GLN A 242 13.57 24.98 11.39
N ALA A 243 14.48 24.39 12.16
CA ALA A 243 14.37 24.36 13.61
C ALA A 243 14.46 25.76 14.24
N GLN A 244 15.35 26.63 13.75
CA GLN A 244 15.44 28.02 14.21
C GLN A 244 14.14 28.80 13.93
N GLN A 245 13.57 28.65 12.73
CA GLN A 245 12.29 29.26 12.38
C GLN A 245 11.16 28.77 13.30
N ALA A 246 11.10 27.46 13.57
CA ALA A 246 10.11 26.89 14.49
C ALA A 246 10.22 27.45 15.92
N ARG A 247 11.45 27.64 16.43
CA ARG A 247 11.70 28.25 17.75
C ARG A 247 11.26 29.71 17.80
N GLN A 248 11.54 30.48 16.74
CA GLN A 248 11.16 31.89 16.64
C GLN A 248 9.63 32.05 16.66
N SER A 249 8.92 31.28 15.83
CA SER A 249 7.45 31.29 15.77
C SER A 249 6.81 30.92 17.11
N ALA A 250 7.39 29.96 17.85
CA ALA A 250 6.90 29.58 19.18
C ALA A 250 7.10 30.70 20.22
N SER A 251 8.22 31.42 20.15
CA SER A 251 8.52 32.57 21.02
C SER A 251 7.57 33.74 20.77
N GLU A 252 7.30 34.06 19.50
CA GLU A 252 6.37 35.14 19.11
C GLU A 252 4.93 34.84 19.55
N SER A 253 4.48 33.59 19.43
CA SER A 253 3.18 33.15 19.93
C SER A 253 3.05 33.25 21.46
N SER A 254 4.17 33.16 22.19
CA SER A 254 4.19 33.24 23.66
C SER A 254 4.32 34.68 24.18
N GLY A 255 4.87 35.59 23.36
CA GLY A 255 4.96 37.03 23.67
C GLY A 255 3.68 37.81 23.38
N SER A 256 2.82 37.31 22.49
CA SER A 256 1.54 37.97 22.14
C SER A 256 0.44 37.83 23.20
N SER A 257 0.64 37.03 24.26
CA SER A 257 -0.33 36.79 25.33
C SER A 257 -0.11 37.64 26.60
N SER A 258 0.84 38.59 26.62
CA SER A 258 1.12 39.46 27.79
C SER A 258 0.77 40.95 27.63
N SER A 259 0.16 41.37 26.53
CA SER A 259 -0.26 42.78 26.30
C SER A 259 -1.79 43.00 26.35
N GLY A 260 -2.49 42.25 27.21
CA GLY A 260 -3.88 42.51 27.59
C GLY A 260 -3.96 43.30 28.90
N THR A 261 -3.60 44.59 28.89
CA THR A 261 -3.87 45.47 30.03
C THR A 261 -5.37 45.70 30.14
N SER A 262 -5.96 45.14 31.20
CA SER A 262 -7.30 45.42 31.68
C SER A 262 -7.45 46.92 31.95
N ASN A 263 -8.09 47.65 31.04
CA ASN A 263 -8.65 48.96 31.35
C ASN A 263 -10.18 48.85 31.39
N ALA A 264 -10.69 48.30 32.49
CA ALA A 264 -12.10 48.39 32.83
C ALA A 264 -12.36 49.80 33.38
N THR A 265 -12.82 50.72 32.53
CA THR A 265 -13.49 51.94 32.96
C THR A 265 -14.94 51.87 32.48
N SER A 266 -15.85 51.78 33.43
CA SER A 266 -17.29 51.90 33.24
C SER A 266 -17.65 53.19 32.51
N SER A 267 -18.39 53.07 31.41
CA SER A 267 -19.34 54.10 31.00
C SER A 267 -20.51 53.48 30.24
N ASN A 268 -21.67 53.63 30.85
CA ASN A 268 -23.00 53.33 30.37
C ASN A 268 -23.38 54.38 29.32
N THR A 269 -23.74 54.04 28.08
CA THR A 269 -24.63 54.83 27.20
C THR A 269 -25.09 54.03 25.96
N THR A 270 -26.41 53.81 25.90
CA THR A 270 -27.35 53.86 24.76
C THR A 270 -26.97 53.29 23.39
N ALA A 271 -27.83 52.38 22.94
CA ALA A 271 -27.98 51.84 21.60
C ALA A 271 -28.09 52.92 20.50
N THR A 272 -27.37 52.72 19.38
CA THR A 272 -27.91 52.98 18.03
C THR A 272 -27.06 52.25 16.98
N THR A 273 -27.75 51.50 16.13
CA THR A 273 -27.26 50.82 14.93
C THR A 273 -26.71 51.83 13.90
N PRO A 274 -25.69 51.42 13.11
CA PRO A 274 -25.79 51.68 11.68
C PRO A 274 -25.45 50.45 10.81
N THR A 275 -26.32 50.25 9.83
CA THR A 275 -26.26 49.37 8.66
C THR A 275 -25.09 49.70 7.73
N ALA A 276 -24.41 48.67 7.20
CA ALA A 276 -23.75 48.57 5.88
C ALA A 276 -22.91 47.27 5.87
N ASN A 277 -22.75 46.46 4.84
CA ASN A 277 -23.14 46.52 3.44
C ASN A 277 -23.08 45.08 2.88
N ALA A 278 -24.04 44.68 2.07
CA ALA A 278 -24.05 43.41 1.36
C ALA A 278 -23.23 43.50 0.06
N THR A 279 -22.67 42.38 -0.39
CA THR A 279 -22.20 42.16 -1.79
C THR A 279 -22.42 40.69 -2.13
N PRO A 280 -22.85 40.34 -3.37
CA PRO A 280 -23.80 39.25 -3.60
C PRO A 280 -23.14 37.90 -3.90
N THR A 281 -23.75 36.85 -3.38
CA THR A 281 -23.49 35.45 -3.78
C THR A 281 -24.43 35.09 -4.94
N THR A 282 -23.86 34.77 -6.10
CA THR A 282 -24.60 34.15 -7.21
C THR A 282 -24.78 32.66 -6.92
N THR A 283 -25.95 32.29 -6.41
CA THR A 283 -26.39 30.90 -6.29
C THR A 283 -27.18 30.51 -7.54
N THR A 284 -26.69 29.52 -8.29
CA THR A 284 -27.50 28.83 -9.31
C THR A 284 -28.19 27.65 -8.64
N THR A 285 -29.52 27.73 -8.51
CA THR A 285 -30.37 26.65 -8.00
C THR A 285 -30.75 25.72 -9.16
N VAL A 286 -30.40 24.44 -9.06
CA VAL A 286 -31.05 23.37 -9.82
C VAL A 286 -31.86 22.54 -8.84
N THR A 287 -33.17 22.64 -8.96
CA THR A 287 -34.16 21.88 -8.20
C THR A 287 -34.32 20.51 -8.85
N ASN A 288 -34.16 19.43 -8.08
CA ASN A 288 -34.86 18.18 -8.37
C ASN A 288 -35.30 17.57 -7.03
N ALA A 289 -36.61 17.56 -6.82
CA ALA A 289 -37.28 16.96 -5.69
C ALA A 289 -37.53 15.47 -5.97
N THR A 290 -37.26 14.61 -4.99
CA THR A 290 -37.99 13.35 -4.80
C THR A 290 -38.01 13.04 -3.31
N SER A 291 -39.22 12.99 -2.76
CA SER A 291 -39.55 12.75 -1.36
C SER A 291 -39.18 11.34 -0.88
N SER A 292 -38.67 11.25 0.35
CA SER A 292 -38.83 10.06 1.18
C SER A 292 -38.95 10.47 2.66
N ASN A 293 -40.09 10.11 3.26
CA ASN A 293 -40.42 10.31 4.68
C ASN A 293 -39.35 9.72 5.60
N THR A 294 -38.92 10.48 6.60
CA THR A 294 -38.21 9.96 7.77
C THR A 294 -38.89 10.49 9.03
N THR A 295 -39.32 9.58 9.89
CA THR A 295 -39.85 9.90 11.22
C THR A 295 -38.70 10.00 12.21
N THR A 296 -38.51 11.17 12.82
CA THR A 296 -37.54 11.39 13.90
C THR A 296 -38.27 11.33 15.24
N THR A 297 -37.82 10.44 16.14
CA THR A 297 -38.23 10.44 17.55
C THR A 297 -37.03 10.88 18.38
N THR A 298 -37.15 12.02 19.06
CA THR A 298 -36.14 12.54 20.00
C THR A 298 -36.57 12.19 21.42
N VAL A 299 -35.70 11.51 22.17
CA VAL A 299 -35.84 11.35 23.63
C VAL A 299 -34.69 12.11 24.29
N THR A 300 -35.03 13.11 25.09
CA THR A 300 -34.06 13.94 25.82
C THR A 300 -33.97 13.43 27.25
N ASN A 301 -32.77 13.06 27.71
CA ASN A 301 -32.50 12.86 29.13
C ASN A 301 -31.46 13.87 29.61
N ALA A 302 -31.85 14.68 30.60
CA ALA A 302 -31.03 15.71 31.21
C ALA A 302 -30.11 15.11 32.27
N ALA A 303 -28.92 14.66 31.85
CA ALA A 303 -27.69 14.64 32.64
C ALA A 303 -26.58 13.98 31.82
N SER A 304 -25.45 14.69 31.70
CA SER A 304 -24.21 14.27 31.02
C SER A 304 -24.14 14.54 29.51
N SER A 305 -23.21 15.43 29.15
CA SER A 305 -22.92 15.92 27.81
C SER A 305 -22.12 14.89 27.00
N ASN A 306 -22.81 14.01 26.29
CA ASN A 306 -22.26 13.27 25.15
C ASN A 306 -23.37 12.97 24.14
N THR A 307 -23.21 13.43 22.90
CA THR A 307 -24.11 13.09 21.79
C THR A 307 -23.46 12.00 20.96
N THR A 308 -23.99 10.78 21.04
CA THR A 308 -23.61 9.67 20.14
C THR A 308 -24.65 9.57 19.04
N THR A 309 -24.25 9.86 17.81
CA THR A 309 -25.09 9.62 16.62
C THR A 309 -24.76 8.23 16.08
N THR A 310 -25.66 7.27 16.27
CA THR A 310 -25.52 5.94 15.67
C THR A 310 -26.39 5.87 14.43
N THR A 311 -25.76 5.90 13.25
CA THR A 311 -26.42 5.56 11.98
C THR A 311 -26.25 4.06 11.73
N THR A 312 -27.33 3.29 11.86
CA THR A 312 -27.34 1.89 11.40
C THR A 312 -27.91 1.84 9.99
N PRO A 313 -27.14 1.42 8.97
CA PRO A 313 -27.74 1.11 7.66
C PRO A 313 -28.55 -0.18 7.78
N THR A 314 -29.86 -0.08 7.59
CA THR A 314 -30.71 -1.26 7.39
C THR A 314 -30.43 -1.85 6.02
N ALA A 315 -29.85 -3.05 5.99
CA ALA A 315 -29.71 -3.83 4.76
C ALA A 315 -31.10 -4.17 4.23
N ASN A 316 -31.36 -3.78 2.97
CA ASN A 316 -32.59 -4.10 2.27
C ASN A 316 -32.58 -5.59 1.91
N ALA A 317 -33.59 -6.33 2.32
CA ALA A 317 -33.73 -7.76 2.04
C ALA A 317 -33.97 -8.00 0.55
N THR A 318 -33.17 -8.87 -0.06
CA THR A 318 -33.41 -9.43 -1.40
C THR A 318 -34.58 -10.42 -1.34
N PRO A 319 -35.55 -10.39 -2.26
CA PRO A 319 -36.62 -11.38 -2.28
C PRO A 319 -36.10 -12.72 -2.81
N THR A 320 -36.09 -13.73 -1.95
CA THR A 320 -35.82 -15.13 -2.32
C THR A 320 -37.04 -15.72 -3.02
N THR A 321 -36.87 -16.17 -4.27
CA THR A 321 -37.86 -16.99 -4.97
C THR A 321 -37.69 -18.44 -4.54
N THR A 322 -38.62 -18.96 -3.74
CA THR A 322 -38.68 -20.38 -3.37
C THR A 322 -39.44 -21.16 -4.44
N THR A 323 -38.74 -21.98 -5.21
CA THR A 323 -39.36 -22.99 -6.08
C THR A 323 -39.68 -24.22 -5.25
N ALA A 324 -40.97 -24.55 -5.15
CA ALA A 324 -41.45 -25.81 -4.60
C ALA A 324 -41.28 -26.93 -5.63
N THR A 325 -40.65 -28.03 -5.24
CA THR A 325 -40.69 -29.30 -5.98
C THR A 325 -41.29 -30.35 -5.07
N THR A 326 -42.50 -30.78 -5.42
CA THR A 326 -43.18 -31.99 -4.93
C THR A 326 -42.65 -33.21 -5.66
N THR A 327 -42.24 -34.27 -4.94
CA THR A 327 -42.31 -35.65 -5.42
C THR A 327 -42.57 -36.62 -4.27
N GLU A 328 -43.43 -37.58 -4.56
CA GLU A 328 -44.10 -38.56 -3.71
C GLU A 328 -43.22 -39.62 -3.02
N THR A 329 -43.87 -40.19 -2.02
CA THR A 329 -43.60 -41.31 -1.12
C THR A 329 -43.35 -42.66 -1.82
N ALA A 330 -42.44 -43.45 -1.26
CA ALA A 330 -42.57 -44.91 -1.18
C ALA A 330 -41.85 -45.40 0.10
N GLY A 331 -42.58 -46.11 0.97
CA GLY A 331 -42.07 -46.63 2.24
C GLY A 331 -41.69 -48.11 2.19
N SER A 332 -40.96 -48.56 3.22
CA SER A 332 -41.14 -49.88 3.86
C SER A 332 -40.31 -49.97 5.15
N ASP A 333 -41.02 -50.12 6.26
CA ASP A 333 -40.80 -50.99 7.43
C ASP A 333 -39.42 -51.20 8.09
N GLY A 334 -39.41 -51.09 9.43
CA GLY A 334 -38.50 -51.90 10.26
C GLY A 334 -38.11 -51.42 11.66
N SER A 335 -39.04 -51.53 12.63
CA SER A 335 -38.81 -51.95 14.04
C SER A 335 -37.88 -51.15 15.00
N THR A 336 -38.55 -50.42 15.91
CA THR A 336 -38.42 -50.40 17.39
C THR A 336 -37.14 -50.87 18.11
N THR A 337 -36.60 -50.03 19.02
CA THR A 337 -36.68 -50.23 20.50
C THR A 337 -36.16 -49.02 21.28
N ALA A 338 -36.79 -48.76 22.42
CA ALA A 338 -36.55 -47.65 23.34
C ALA A 338 -35.42 -47.94 24.35
N GLY A 339 -34.82 -46.88 24.91
CA GLY A 339 -33.90 -46.98 26.04
C GLY A 339 -33.52 -45.61 26.61
N THR A 340 -34.02 -45.33 27.81
CA THR A 340 -33.96 -44.07 28.57
C THR A 340 -32.65 -43.95 29.38
N ALA A 341 -32.22 -42.70 29.59
CA ALA A 341 -31.57 -42.14 30.79
C ALA A 341 -30.06 -42.38 31.07
N SER A 342 -29.36 -41.26 31.24
CA SER A 342 -28.71 -40.82 32.50
C SER A 342 -27.21 -40.49 32.44
N SER A 343 -26.94 -39.22 32.81
CA SER A 343 -25.88 -38.71 33.71
C SER A 343 -24.38 -38.87 33.39
N ASN A 344 -23.72 -37.69 33.42
CA ASN A 344 -22.39 -37.36 33.96
C ASN A 344 -21.18 -38.26 33.64
N ALA A 345 -20.15 -37.68 33.03
CA ALA A 345 -18.90 -37.38 33.73
C ALA A 345 -17.95 -36.55 32.84
N SER A 346 -17.52 -35.44 33.40
CA SER A 346 -16.31 -34.70 33.05
C SER A 346 -15.06 -35.52 33.36
N GLU A 347 -14.08 -35.57 32.46
CA GLU A 347 -12.69 -35.86 32.82
C GLU A 347 -11.72 -35.08 31.92
N ALA A 348 -10.86 -34.32 32.59
CA ALA A 348 -9.69 -33.68 32.02
C ALA A 348 -8.54 -34.70 31.92
N THR A 349 -7.66 -34.55 30.94
CA THR A 349 -6.37 -35.24 30.95
C THR A 349 -5.28 -34.30 30.45
N THR A 350 -4.39 -33.98 31.38
CA THR A 350 -3.11 -33.28 31.20
C THR A 350 -2.00 -34.33 31.02
N THR A 351 -0.80 -33.86 30.67
CA THR A 351 0.54 -34.52 30.74
C THR A 351 0.91 -35.41 29.54
N THR A 352 2.11 -35.43 28.95
CA THR A 352 3.43 -34.81 29.25
C THR A 352 4.29 -34.84 27.97
N ALA A 353 5.24 -33.91 27.86
CA ALA A 353 6.33 -33.92 26.88
C ALA A 353 7.35 -35.05 27.12
N ALA A 354 7.96 -35.56 26.04
CA ALA A 354 9.12 -36.44 26.09
C ALA A 354 10.25 -35.89 25.21
N SER A 355 11.35 -35.53 25.88
CA SER A 355 12.66 -35.21 25.35
C SER A 355 13.41 -36.50 25.02
N LEU A 356 14.08 -36.58 23.87
CA LEU A 356 15.05 -37.62 23.55
C LEU A 356 16.38 -37.00 23.10
N ALA A 357 17.43 -37.33 23.84
CA ALA A 357 18.82 -37.04 23.53
C ALA A 357 19.67 -38.30 23.79
N ALA A 358 20.88 -38.28 23.19
CA ALA A 358 22.05 -39.17 23.33
C ALA A 358 22.18 -40.30 22.27
N PRO A 359 23.40 -40.80 21.94
CA PRO A 359 24.69 -40.63 22.65
C PRO A 359 25.95 -40.35 21.74
N PRO A 360 27.16 -40.21 22.34
CA PRO A 360 28.43 -39.93 21.63
C PRO A 360 29.40 -41.13 21.56
N ALA A 361 30.41 -41.08 20.67
CA ALA A 361 31.77 -41.67 20.82
C ALA A 361 32.63 -41.35 19.57
N ALA A 362 33.80 -40.70 19.75
CA ALA A 362 35.17 -41.27 19.64
C ALA A 362 35.69 -41.39 18.19
N ALA A 363 36.94 -41.06 17.81
CA ALA A 363 38.17 -40.72 18.50
C ALA A 363 39.03 -39.81 17.59
#